data_AF-A0A7S0NYW8-F1
#
_entry.id   AF-A0A7S0NYW8-F1
#
_cell.length_a   1.000
_cell.length_b   1.000
_cell.length_c   1.000
_cell.angle_alpha   90.00
_cell.angle_beta   90.00
_cell.angle_gamma   90.00
#
_symmetry.space_group_name_H-M   'P 1'
#
loop_
_entity.id
_entity.type
_entity.pdbx_description
1 polymer ?
#
loop_
_entity_poly.entity_id
_entity_poly.type
_entity_poly.pdbx_seq_one_letter_code
_entity_poly.pdbx_strand_id
1 'polypeptide(L)'
;MTESATKMFTESSVAGKAGIRLAGTYSDPLHPGCERKIVLQGGGAIVTGRDEDNQKFKLRGSANGKALYIDFSPKGGPQSVRAEWNGVGLVFPDGSVWTRI
;
A
#
# COMPACT_ATOMS: atom_id res chain seq x y z
N MET A 1 24.87 13.35 -37.25
CA MET A 1 23.79 14.36 -37.20
C MET A 1 22.53 13.55 -36.96
N THR A 2 22.05 13.55 -35.72
CA THR A 2 20.75 14.15 -35.29
C THR A 2 19.59 13.20 -35.59
N GLU A 3 18.63 12.85 -34.75
CA GLU A 3 18.09 13.20 -33.43
C GLU A 3 17.41 11.90 -32.93
N SER A 4 17.30 11.56 -31.65
CA SER A 4 16.13 11.97 -30.88
C SER A 4 16.24 11.37 -29.48
N ALA A 5 16.64 12.21 -28.53
CA ALA A 5 16.43 11.95 -27.12
C ALA A 5 14.95 12.27 -26.78
N THR A 6 14.05 11.34 -27.06
CA THR A 6 12.65 11.46 -26.60
C THR A 6 12.53 10.92 -25.18
N LYS A 7 12.75 11.84 -24.23
CA LYS A 7 12.18 11.92 -22.88
C LYS A 7 11.39 10.66 -22.42
N MET A 8 12.07 9.70 -21.80
CA MET A 8 11.45 8.67 -20.95
C MET A 8 11.60 9.02 -19.46
N PHE A 9 11.12 10.19 -19.05
CA PHE A 9 11.06 10.60 -17.64
C PHE A 9 9.78 11.38 -17.38
N THR A 10 8.61 10.76 -17.56
CA THR A 10 7.35 11.40 -17.11
C THR A 10 6.25 10.42 -16.68
N GLU A 11 6.61 9.30 -16.04
CA GLU A 11 5.66 8.54 -15.21
C GLU A 11 6.12 8.33 -13.76
N SER A 12 7.36 8.68 -13.41
CA SER A 12 7.84 8.55 -12.02
C SER A 12 7.38 9.67 -11.07
N SER A 13 6.82 10.77 -11.58
CA SER A 13 6.47 11.93 -10.73
C SER A 13 5.10 11.80 -10.03
N VAL A 14 4.22 10.91 -10.48
CA VAL A 14 2.97 10.59 -9.74
C VAL A 14 3.22 9.47 -8.73
N ALA A 15 4.05 8.48 -9.06
CA ALA A 15 4.41 7.39 -8.16
C ALA A 15 5.17 7.87 -6.91
N GLY A 16 6.07 8.85 -7.05
CA GLY A 16 6.80 9.43 -5.92
C GLY A 16 5.88 10.12 -4.90
N LYS A 17 4.84 10.82 -5.36
CA LYS A 17 3.93 11.58 -4.47
C LYS A 17 2.80 10.73 -3.91
N ALA A 18 2.29 9.78 -4.69
CA ALA A 18 1.23 8.88 -4.26
C ALA A 18 1.77 7.77 -3.35
N GLY A 19 2.96 7.22 -3.62
CA GLY A 19 3.63 6.28 -2.71
C GLY A 19 3.78 6.85 -1.30
N ILE A 20 4.31 8.07 -1.15
CA ILE A 20 4.46 8.71 0.16
C ILE A 20 3.12 8.80 0.94
N ARG A 21 1.98 8.88 0.24
CA ARG A 21 0.65 8.93 0.87
C ARG A 21 0.17 7.55 1.35
N LEU A 22 0.60 6.48 0.70
CA LEU A 22 0.32 5.09 1.10
C LEU A 22 1.10 4.67 2.35
N ALA A 23 2.22 5.32 2.65
CA ALA A 23 2.95 5.10 3.89
C ALA A 23 2.23 5.79 5.06
N GLY A 24 2.02 5.07 6.15
CA GLY A 24 1.32 5.60 7.31
C GLY A 24 0.82 4.50 8.23
N THR A 25 0.15 4.91 9.30
CA THR A 25 -0.60 4.01 10.17
C THR A 25 -2.06 4.07 9.77
N TYR A 26 -2.71 2.92 9.77
CA TYR A 26 -4.05 2.72 9.28
C TYR A 26 -4.89 1.99 10.31
N SER A 27 -6.11 2.46 10.50
CA SER A 27 -7.14 1.74 11.23
C SER A 27 -7.94 0.88 10.25
N ASP A 28 -8.07 -0.40 10.57
CA ASP A 28 -8.84 -1.36 9.80
C ASP A 28 -10.15 -1.66 10.53
N PRO A 29 -11.31 -1.46 9.88
CA PRO A 29 -12.61 -1.68 10.51
C PRO A 29 -12.88 -3.15 10.84
N LEU A 30 -12.26 -4.08 10.12
CA LEU A 30 -12.40 -5.52 10.39
C LEU A 30 -11.66 -5.96 11.65
N HIS A 31 -10.69 -5.18 12.14
CA HIS A 31 -9.96 -5.46 13.37
C HIS A 31 -9.83 -4.18 14.22
N PRO A 32 -10.87 -3.82 15.01
CA PRO A 32 -10.87 -2.60 15.81
C PRO A 32 -9.73 -2.61 16.84
N GLY A 33 -8.92 -1.54 16.87
CA GLY A 33 -7.76 -1.41 17.76
C GLY A 33 -6.46 -2.05 17.24
N CYS A 34 -6.54 -2.79 16.13
CA CYS A 34 -5.40 -3.45 15.49
C CYS A 34 -4.89 -2.62 14.31
N GLU A 35 -4.14 -1.58 14.65
CA GLU A 35 -3.53 -0.66 13.69
C GLU A 35 -2.56 -1.39 12.74
N ARG A 36 -2.61 -1.03 11.46
CA ARG A 36 -1.74 -1.54 10.41
C ARG A 36 -0.82 -0.43 9.93
N LYS A 37 0.48 -0.64 10.06
CA LYS A 37 1.51 0.28 9.61
C LYS A 37 2.02 -0.12 8.25
N ILE A 38 1.98 0.80 7.30
CA ILE A 38 2.50 0.63 5.94
C ILE A 38 3.76 1.45 5.79
N VAL A 39 4.84 0.79 5.40
CA VAL A 39 6.14 1.39 5.15
C VAL A 39 6.52 1.13 3.70
N LEU A 40 6.85 2.19 2.96
CA LEU A 40 7.37 2.03 1.60
C LEU A 40 8.91 1.94 1.61
N GLN A 41 9.45 1.01 0.82
CA GLN A 41 10.90 0.84 0.60
C GLN A 41 11.19 0.78 -0.89
N GLY A 42 11.69 1.87 -1.46
CA GLY A 42 12.32 1.88 -2.80
C GLY A 42 11.46 1.33 -3.95
N GLY A 43 10.13 1.38 -3.85
CA GLY A 43 9.17 0.81 -4.81
C GLY A 43 8.34 -0.36 -4.26
N GLY A 44 8.82 -1.03 -3.21
CA GLY A 44 8.06 -1.99 -2.43
C GLY A 44 7.26 -1.33 -1.30
N ALA A 45 6.33 -2.09 -0.76
CA ALA A 45 5.57 -1.75 0.44
C ALA A 45 5.66 -2.91 1.44
N ILE A 46 5.70 -2.57 2.72
CA ILE A 46 5.70 -3.53 3.82
C ILE A 46 4.56 -3.13 4.73
N VAL A 47 3.61 -4.03 4.92
CA VAL A 47 2.49 -3.83 5.84
C VAL A 47 2.79 -4.63 7.09
N THR A 48 2.95 -3.97 8.21
CA THR A 48 3.10 -4.60 9.52
C THR A 48 1.88 -4.28 10.36
N GLY A 49 1.25 -5.29 10.94
CA GLY A 49 0.14 -5.11 11.86
C GLY A 49 0.28 -6.02 13.05
N ARG A 50 -0.64 -5.86 13.98
CA ARG A 50 -0.91 -6.79 15.07
C ARG A 50 -2.33 -7.30 14.89
N ASP A 51 -2.56 -8.59 15.07
CA ASP A 51 -3.91 -9.13 15.21
C ASP A 51 -4.36 -9.05 16.68
N GLU A 52 -5.61 -9.42 16.95
CA GLU A 52 -6.23 -9.35 18.29
C GLU A 52 -5.45 -10.14 19.36
N ASP A 53 -4.71 -11.18 18.95
CA ASP A 53 -3.84 -11.99 19.81
C ASP A 53 -2.47 -11.33 20.10
N ASN A 54 -2.29 -10.05 19.77
CA ASN A 54 -0.98 -9.36 19.72
C ASN A 54 0.04 -10.01 18.78
N GLN A 55 -0.39 -10.94 17.92
CA GLN A 55 0.48 -11.57 16.96
C GLN A 55 0.86 -10.57 15.86
N LYS A 56 2.13 -10.20 15.83
CA LYS A 56 2.66 -9.28 14.81
C LYS A 56 2.79 -10.05 13.49
N PHE A 57 2.16 -9.52 12.45
CA PHE A 57 2.29 -10.04 11.10
C PHE A 57 3.00 -9.03 10.20
N LYS A 58 3.72 -9.55 9.21
CA LYS A 58 4.41 -8.76 8.19
C LYS A 58 3.99 -9.26 6.82
N LEU A 59 3.30 -8.40 6.08
CA LEU A 59 2.93 -8.61 4.69
C LEU A 59 3.88 -7.83 3.80
N ARG A 60 4.13 -8.40 2.62
CA ARG A 60 4.88 -7.73 1.57
C ARG A 60 3.87 -7.16 0.58
N GLY A 61 4.27 -6.09 -0.06
CA GLY A 61 3.44 -5.44 -1.06
C GLY A 61 4.28 -4.63 -2.02
N SER A 62 3.60 -4.08 -3.01
CA SER A 62 4.18 -3.25 -4.06
C SER A 62 3.29 -2.04 -4.26
N ALA A 63 3.88 -0.85 -4.20
CA ALA A 63 3.15 0.39 -4.47
C ALA A 63 3.33 0.77 -5.94
N ASN A 64 2.23 1.00 -6.64
CA ASN A 64 2.24 1.51 -8.00
C ASN A 64 1.30 2.72 -8.10
N GLY A 65 1.89 3.92 -8.11
CA GLY A 65 1.11 5.15 -8.13
C GLY A 65 0.24 5.28 -6.88
N LYS A 66 -1.09 5.33 -7.08
CA LYS A 66 -2.11 5.40 -6.02
C LYS A 66 -2.60 4.01 -5.59
N ALA A 67 -2.19 2.96 -6.27
CA ALA A 67 -2.56 1.59 -5.96
C ALA A 67 -1.46 0.92 -5.12
N LEU A 68 -1.87 0.14 -4.15
CA LEU A 68 -1.04 -0.66 -3.28
C LEU A 68 -1.45 -2.12 -3.43
N TYR A 69 -0.53 -2.98 -3.83
CA TYR A 69 -0.77 -4.42 -3.91
C TYR A 69 -0.20 -5.07 -2.65
N ILE A 70 -1.02 -5.78 -1.88
CA ILE A 70 -0.62 -6.41 -0.62
C ILE A 70 -0.77 -7.93 -0.77
N ASP A 71 0.27 -8.67 -0.41
CA ASP A 71 0.27 -10.12 -0.36
C ASP A 71 -0.18 -10.61 1.02
N PHE A 72 -1.39 -11.19 1.09
CA PHE A 72 -1.94 -11.78 2.31
C PHE A 72 -1.68 -13.29 2.42
N SER A 73 -0.88 -13.88 1.52
CA SER A 73 -0.45 -15.28 1.60
C SER A 73 0.01 -15.74 3.00
N PRO A 74 0.81 -14.97 3.78
CA PRO A 74 1.23 -15.41 5.11
C PRO A 74 0.10 -15.48 6.14
N LYS A 75 -1.07 -14.88 5.87
CA LYS A 75 -2.28 -15.03 6.67
C LYS A 75 -3.26 -16.05 6.09
N GLY A 76 -2.89 -16.75 5.00
CA GLY A 76 -3.79 -17.64 4.26
C GLY A 76 -4.76 -16.93 3.30
N GLY A 77 -4.53 -15.64 3.04
CA GLY A 77 -5.37 -14.83 2.16
C GLY A 77 -4.88 -14.78 0.70
N PRO A 78 -5.52 -13.93 -0.14
CA PRO A 78 -5.13 -13.75 -1.53
C PRO A 78 -3.72 -13.18 -1.67
N GLN A 79 -2.98 -13.66 -2.67
CA GLN A 79 -1.57 -13.28 -2.85
C GLN A 79 -1.36 -11.85 -3.35
N SER A 80 -2.43 -11.18 -3.80
CA SER A 80 -2.36 -9.83 -4.35
C SER A 80 -3.70 -9.15 -4.23
N VAL A 81 -3.86 -8.39 -3.15
CA VAL A 81 -5.01 -7.53 -2.92
C VAL A 81 -4.64 -6.12 -3.33
N ARG A 82 -5.34 -5.58 -4.32
CA ARG A 82 -5.20 -4.18 -4.75
C ARG A 82 -5.96 -3.28 -3.78
N ALA A 83 -5.31 -2.28 -3.21
CA ALA A 83 -5.92 -1.23 -2.41
C ALA A 83 -5.64 0.12 -3.07
N GLU A 84 -6.64 0.99 -3.20
CA GLU A 84 -6.49 2.27 -3.89
C GLU A 84 -6.62 3.46 -2.94
N TRP A 85 -5.71 4.41 -3.06
CA TRP A 85 -5.72 5.61 -2.24
C TRP A 85 -6.78 6.61 -2.71
N ASN A 86 -7.78 6.88 -1.86
CA ASN A 86 -8.87 7.81 -2.16
C ASN A 86 -8.64 9.26 -1.66
N GLY A 87 -7.56 9.51 -0.91
CA GLY A 87 -7.27 10.80 -0.28
C GLY A 87 -7.29 10.77 1.25
N VAL A 88 -8.12 9.93 1.85
CA VAL A 88 -8.26 9.74 3.31
C VAL A 88 -7.77 8.36 3.77
N GLY A 89 -7.78 7.37 2.89
CA GLY A 89 -7.44 6.00 3.21
C GLY A 89 -7.24 5.12 1.98
N LEU A 90 -7.03 3.83 2.23
CA LEU A 90 -6.91 2.78 1.23
C LEU A 90 -8.22 2.02 1.11
N VAL A 91 -8.83 2.07 -0.06
CA VAL A 91 -10.07 1.37 -0.38
C VAL A 91 -9.73 0.02 -0.99
N PHE A 92 -10.24 -1.05 -0.38
CA PHE A 92 -10.08 -2.42 -0.86
C PHE A 92 -11.28 -2.80 -1.75
N PRO A 93 -11.11 -3.73 -2.71
CA PRO A 93 -12.19 -4.22 -3.57
C PRO A 93 -13.29 -4.94 -2.79
N ASP A 94 -12.98 -5.40 -1.58
CA ASP A 94 -13.92 -5.99 -0.62
C ASP A 94 -14.89 -4.97 0.00
N GLY A 95 -14.67 -3.67 -0.23
CA GLY A 95 -15.45 -2.58 0.38
C GLY A 95 -14.87 -2.10 1.72
N SER A 96 -13.93 -2.85 2.30
CA SER A 96 -13.16 -2.41 3.46
C SER A 96 -12.30 -1.18 3.14
N VAL A 97 -12.28 -0.19 4.02
CA VAL A 97 -11.46 1.02 3.87
C VAL A 97 -10.54 1.18 5.07
N TRP A 98 -9.23 1.12 4.83
CA TRP A 98 -8.24 1.40 5.85
C TRP A 98 -8.06 2.91 5.92
N THR A 99 -8.57 3.51 6.97
CA THR A 99 -8.49 4.96 7.17
C THR A 99 -7.16 5.28 7.82
N ARG A 100 -6.43 6.26 7.26
CA ARG A 100 -5.17 6.70 7.86
C ARG A 100 -5.46 7.41 9.19
N ILE A 101 -4.69 7.08 10.22
CA ILE A 101 -4.71 7.72 11.54
C ILE A 101 -3.45 8.55 11.77
#